data_AF-M6CUD3-F1
#
_entry.id   AF-M6CUD3-F1
#
_cell.length_a   1.000
_cell.length_b   1.000
_cell.length_c   1.000
_cell.angle_alpha   90.00
_cell.angle_beta   90.00
_cell.angle_gamma   90.00
#
_symmetry.space_group_name_H-M   'P 1'
#
loop_
_entity.id
_entity.type
_entity.pdbx_description
1 polymer ?
#
loop_
_entity_poly.entity_id
_entity_poly.type
_entity_poly.pdbx_seq_one_letter_code
_entity_poly.pdbx_strand_id
1 'polypeptide(L)'
;MPKKSITLQDFSRLEFQNQFTLPGNAVLNSPDRLYYVTGIYANGAWKIFVKGNNADANLQNYIRSGNGDIQFFRPICACEASFSGVTEVSGFWTDSSLSSH
;
A
#
# COMPACT_ATOMS: atom_id res chain seq x y z
N MET A 1 -18.17 3.34 9.73
CA MET A 1 -16.78 2.84 9.75
C MET A 1 -15.99 3.66 10.77
N PRO A 2 -15.51 3.09 11.88
CA PRO A 2 -14.62 3.80 12.79
C PRO A 2 -13.24 3.92 12.14
N LYS A 3 -12.80 5.15 11.87
CA LYS A 3 -11.48 5.44 11.31
C LYS A 3 -10.48 5.43 12.47
N LYS A 4 -9.58 4.44 12.54
CA LYS A 4 -8.51 4.41 13.54
C LYS A 4 -7.50 5.52 13.21
N SER A 5 -7.29 6.41 14.17
CA SER A 5 -6.25 7.44 14.05
C SER A 5 -4.91 6.81 14.38
N ILE A 6 -3.92 6.96 13.48
CA ILE A 6 -2.56 6.46 13.66
C ILE A 6 -1.68 7.67 13.96
N THR A 7 -0.91 7.62 15.04
CA THR A 7 0.05 8.69 15.34
C THR A 7 1.30 8.56 14.45
N LEU A 8 2.04 9.64 14.26
CA LEU A 8 3.31 9.58 13.52
C LEU A 8 4.32 8.61 14.17
N GLN A 9 4.32 8.50 15.50
CA GLN A 9 5.18 7.57 16.22
C GLN A 9 4.79 6.10 15.95
N ASP A 10 3.49 5.80 15.88
CA ASP A 10 3.01 4.47 15.50
C ASP A 10 3.45 4.14 14.07
N PHE A 11 3.34 5.10 13.15
CA PHE A 11 3.77 4.94 11.77
C PHE A 11 5.27 4.62 11.67
N SER A 12 6.11 5.39 12.36
CA SER A 12 7.56 5.14 12.40
C SER A 12 7.91 3.78 13.02
N ARG A 13 7.16 3.29 14.01
CA ARG A 13 7.39 1.94 14.56
C ARG A 13 6.98 0.86 13.57
N LEU A 14 5.84 1.05 12.90
CA LEU A 14 5.29 0.11 11.92
C LEU A 14 6.17 -0.01 10.69
N GLU A 15 6.98 1.00 10.35
CA GLU A 15 7.98 0.86 9.29
C GLU A 15 9.00 -0.25 9.58
N PHE A 16 9.28 -0.58 10.85
CA PHE A 16 10.22 -1.64 11.24
C PHE A 16 9.54 -2.97 11.59
N GLN A 17 8.21 -3.04 11.49
CA GLN A 17 7.42 -4.23 11.78
C GLN A 17 6.60 -4.58 10.54
N ASN A 18 6.28 -5.87 10.31
CA ASN A 18 5.39 -6.26 9.22
C ASN A 18 5.82 -5.80 7.80
N GLN A 19 7.13 -5.63 7.59
CA GLN A 19 7.68 -5.33 6.28
C GLN A 19 7.43 -6.50 5.32
N PHE A 20 7.25 -6.17 4.05
CA PHE A 20 7.18 -7.13 2.98
C PHE A 20 7.96 -6.65 1.77
N THR A 21 8.54 -7.62 1.06
CA THR A 21 9.00 -7.47 -0.31
C THR A 21 8.41 -8.66 -1.07
N LEU A 22 7.59 -8.36 -2.07
CA LEU A 22 6.83 -9.36 -2.81
C LEU A 22 7.06 -9.21 -4.32
N PRO A 23 6.93 -10.30 -5.08
CA PRO A 23 6.96 -10.22 -6.54
C PRO A 23 5.87 -9.27 -7.08
N GLY A 24 6.15 -8.57 -8.18
CA GLY A 24 5.26 -7.57 -8.76
C GLY A 24 4.00 -8.12 -9.44
N ASN A 25 3.71 -9.41 -9.30
CA ASN A 25 2.42 -10.02 -9.65
C ASN A 25 1.58 -10.36 -8.39
N ALA A 26 2.10 -10.12 -7.18
CA ALA A 26 1.36 -10.33 -5.95
C ALA A 26 0.20 -9.34 -5.84
N VAL A 27 -0.97 -9.84 -5.47
CA VAL A 27 -2.13 -9.02 -5.16
C VAL A 27 -2.18 -8.82 -3.65
N LEU A 28 -2.18 -7.57 -3.21
CA LEU A 28 -2.39 -7.22 -1.80
C LEU A 28 -3.89 -7.10 -1.59
N ASN A 29 -4.54 -8.03 -0.87
CA ASN A 29 -6.00 -8.00 -0.69
C ASN A 29 -6.52 -8.65 0.61
N SER A 30 -5.66 -8.85 1.61
CA SER A 30 -6.10 -9.44 2.87
C SER A 30 -7.12 -8.55 3.60
N PRO A 31 -8.26 -9.09 4.06
CA PRO A 31 -9.36 -8.29 4.62
C PRO A 31 -9.00 -7.63 5.96
N ASP A 32 -8.05 -8.20 6.68
CA ASP A 32 -7.54 -7.78 7.98
C ASP A 32 -6.38 -6.79 7.88
N ARG A 33 -5.95 -6.39 6.66
CA ARG A 33 -4.73 -5.58 6.49
C ARG A 33 -4.96 -4.28 5.75
N LEU A 34 -4.23 -3.26 6.18
CA LEU A 34 -4.03 -2.02 5.45
C LEU A 34 -2.55 -1.94 5.05
N TYR A 35 -2.31 -1.85 3.75
CA TYR A 35 -0.98 -1.87 3.15
C TYR A 35 -0.45 -0.46 2.93
N TYR A 36 0.84 -0.29 3.16
CA TYR A 36 1.59 0.92 2.90
C TYR A 36 2.74 0.57 1.96
N VAL A 37 2.56 0.84 0.66
CA VAL A 37 3.58 0.59 -0.36
C VAL A 37 4.62 1.71 -0.31
N THR A 38 5.86 1.35 -0.04
CA THR A 38 6.99 2.28 0.13
C THR A 38 7.89 2.31 -1.10
N GLY A 39 7.90 1.26 -1.92
CA GLY A 39 8.74 1.23 -3.12
C GLY A 39 8.29 0.24 -4.17
N ILE A 40 8.69 0.52 -5.41
CA ILE A 40 8.51 -0.32 -6.59
C ILE A 40 9.87 -0.50 -7.24
N TYR A 41 10.18 -1.75 -7.57
CA TYR A 41 11.30 -2.13 -8.42
C TYR A 41 10.75 -2.55 -9.79
N ALA A 42 11.21 -1.89 -10.85
CA ALA A 42 10.74 -2.12 -12.21
C ALA A 42 11.78 -1.64 -13.23
N ASN A 43 12.06 -2.46 -14.24
CA ASN A 43 12.97 -2.08 -15.35
C ASN A 43 12.34 -1.13 -16.37
N GLY A 44 11.06 -0.77 -16.23
CA GLY A 44 10.32 -0.02 -17.25
C GLY A 44 9.02 0.59 -16.73
N ALA A 45 8.10 0.88 -17.65
CA ALA A 45 6.81 1.47 -17.31
C ALA A 45 5.96 0.53 -16.45
N TRP A 46 5.40 1.07 -15.38
CA TRP A 46 4.57 0.33 -14.43
C TRP A 46 3.28 1.06 -14.10
N LYS A 47 2.30 0.28 -13.59
CA LYS A 47 1.03 0.77 -13.04
C LYS A 47 0.69 0.05 -11.74
N ILE A 48 0.09 0.79 -10.83
CA ILE A 48 -0.53 0.31 -9.59
C ILE A 48 -2.02 0.62 -9.68
N PHE A 49 -2.86 -0.39 -9.48
CA PHE A 49 -4.29 -0.22 -9.32
C PHE A 49 -4.57 -0.24 -7.82
N VAL A 50 -4.94 0.92 -7.28
CA VAL A 50 -5.06 1.13 -5.83
C VAL A 50 -6.53 1.24 -5.45
N LYS A 51 -6.91 0.46 -4.44
CA LYS A 51 -8.13 0.65 -3.66
C LYS A 51 -7.76 1.10 -2.25
N GLY A 52 -7.79 2.40 -2.03
CA GLY A 52 -7.44 3.08 -0.79
C GLY A 52 -8.57 3.16 0.24
N ASN A 53 -8.19 3.51 1.46
CA ASN A 53 -9.11 3.76 2.59
C ASN A 53 -9.41 5.26 2.76
N ASN A 54 -9.48 6.02 1.66
CA ASN A 54 -9.64 7.47 1.73
C ASN A 54 -11.08 7.86 2.09
N ALA A 55 -11.23 8.96 2.83
CA ALA A 55 -12.53 9.57 3.12
C ALA A 55 -13.21 10.11 1.86
N ASP A 56 -12.42 10.59 0.89
CA ASP A 56 -12.92 11.03 -0.41
C ASP A 56 -13.09 9.82 -1.34
N ALA A 57 -14.33 9.59 -1.78
CA ALA A 57 -14.70 8.49 -2.68
C ALA A 57 -13.95 8.52 -4.01
N ASN A 58 -13.59 9.71 -4.52
CA ASN A 58 -12.85 9.85 -5.78
C ASN A 58 -11.38 9.40 -5.64
N LEU A 59 -10.87 9.36 -4.41
CA LEU A 59 -9.51 8.92 -4.09
C LEU A 59 -9.48 7.50 -3.51
N GLN A 60 -10.62 6.81 -3.48
CA GLN A 60 -10.68 5.40 -3.06
C GLN A 60 -10.17 4.48 -4.15
N ASN A 61 -10.48 4.72 -5.42
CA ASN A 61 -10.01 3.88 -6.51
C ASN A 61 -9.25 4.73 -7.52
N TYR A 62 -7.96 4.49 -7.67
CA TYR A 62 -7.15 5.24 -8.63
C TYR A 62 -6.00 4.41 -9.17
N ILE A 63 -5.48 4.85 -10.30
CA ILE A 63 -4.32 4.25 -10.95
C ILE A 63 -3.15 5.19 -10.76
N ARG A 64 -2.03 4.67 -10.28
CA ARG A 64 -0.75 5.38 -10.28
C ARG A 64 0.17 4.71 -11.28
N SER A 65 0.88 5.50 -12.08
CA SER A 65 1.85 5.00 -13.05
C SER A 65 3.19 5.68 -12.90
N GLY A 66 4.23 5.03 -13.42
CA GLY A 66 5.58 5.56 -13.46
C GLY A 66 6.47 4.71 -14.37
N ASN A 67 7.78 4.95 -14.29
CA ASN A 67 8.78 4.25 -15.06
C ASN A 67 10.05 4.12 -14.21
N GLY A 68 10.66 2.93 -14.21
CA GLY A 68 11.84 2.64 -13.41
C GLY A 68 11.50 2.43 -11.93
N ASP A 69 12.55 2.23 -11.15
CA ASP A 69 12.46 2.10 -9.71
C ASP A 69 11.99 3.40 -9.05
N ILE A 70 11.19 3.28 -8.00
CA ILE A 70 10.79 4.43 -7.20
C ILE A 70 10.68 4.06 -5.72
N GLN A 71 11.16 4.96 -4.88
CA GLN A 71 10.86 4.97 -3.45
C GLN A 71 9.94 6.15 -3.16
N PHE A 72 8.81 5.90 -2.52
CA PHE A 72 7.82 6.92 -2.24
C PHE A 72 8.15 7.64 -0.93
N PHE A 73 8.33 8.97 -1.02
CA PHE A 73 8.46 9.81 0.18
C PHE A 73 7.22 9.71 1.10
N ARG A 74 6.02 9.59 0.51
CA ARG A 74 4.79 9.25 1.23
C ARG A 74 4.30 7.89 0.76
N PRO A 75 4.24 6.87 1.64
CA PRO A 75 3.77 5.56 1.26
C PRO A 75 2.35 5.60 0.70
N ILE A 76 2.07 4.72 -0.26
CA ILE A 76 0.74 4.56 -0.82
C ILE A 76 -0.07 3.67 0.12
N CYS A 77 -1.10 4.24 0.74
CA CYS A 77 -2.04 3.51 1.57
C CYS A 77 -3.10 2.81 0.70
N ALA A 78 -3.22 1.49 0.83
CA ALA A 78 -4.14 0.65 0.06
C ALA A 78 -4.76 -0.44 0.94
N CYS A 79 -6.08 -0.62 0.84
CA CYS A 79 -6.75 -1.84 1.31
C CYS A 79 -6.53 -2.98 0.32
N GLU A 80 -6.51 -2.65 -0.97
CA GLU A 80 -6.19 -3.59 -2.02
C GLU A 80 -5.29 -2.92 -3.07
N ALA A 81 -4.29 -3.65 -3.55
CA ALA A 81 -3.42 -3.18 -4.62
C ALA A 81 -3.01 -4.33 -5.55
N SER A 82 -3.00 -4.04 -6.84
CA SER A 82 -2.43 -4.91 -7.87
C SER A 82 -1.50 -4.11 -8.78
N PHE A 83 -0.59 -4.82 -9.42
CA PHE A 83 0.54 -4.21 -10.11
C PHE A 83 0.66 -4.76 -11.54
N SER A 84 1.19 -3.93 -12.43
CA SER A 84 1.51 -4.30 -13.80
C SER A 84 2.82 -3.63 -14.20
N GLY A 85 3.71 -4.38 -14.85
CA GLY A 85 5.05 -3.90 -15.21
C GLY A 85 6.01 -3.73 -14.02
N VAL A 86 5.64 -4.23 -12.84
CA VAL A 86 6.45 -4.22 -11.62
C VAL A 86 7.18 -5.56 -11.48
N THR A 87 8.45 -5.52 -11.09
CA THR A 87 9.25 -6.73 -10.79
C THR A 87 9.11 -7.09 -9.31
N GLU A 88 9.25 -6.12 -8.42
CA GLU A 88 9.04 -6.31 -6.98
C GLU A 88 8.38 -5.07 -6.36
N VAL A 89 7.61 -5.30 -5.30
CA VAL A 89 6.98 -4.26 -4.50
C VAL A 89 7.38 -4.42 -3.05
N SER A 90 7.72 -3.31 -2.40
CA SER A 90 8.06 -3.27 -0.98
C SER A 90 7.14 -2.35 -0.19
N GLY A 91 6.94 -2.68 1.07
CA GLY A 91 6.07 -1.94 1.96
C GLY A 91 5.99 -2.54 3.34
N PHE A 92 5.01 -2.10 4.09
CA PHE A 92 4.62 -2.71 5.36
C PHE A 92 3.09 -2.71 5.48
N TRP A 93 2.57 -3.44 6.45
CA TRP A 93 1.13 -3.50 6.70
C TRP A 93 0.79 -3.30 8.17
N THR A 94 -0.45 -2.87 8.39
CA THR A 94 -1.05 -2.71 9.71
C THR A 94 -2.36 -3.46 9.75
N ASP A 95 -2.81 -3.85 10.94
CA ASP A 95 -4.15 -4.39 11.10
C ASP A 95 -5.17 -3.33 10.67
N SER A 96 -6.01 -3.68 9.71
CA SER A 96 -7.18 -2.90 9.38
C SER A 96 -8.11 -3.00 10.60
N SER A 97 -8.53 -1.87 11.17
CA SER A 97 -9.49 -1.86 12.27
C SER A 97 -10.91 -2.20 11.81
N LEU A 98 -11.07 -3.18 10.92
CA LEU A 98 -12.25 -4.03 10.82
C LEU A 98 -12.24 -5.03 11.98
N SER A 99 -11.94 -4.59 13.20
CA SER A 99 -12.18 -5.37 14.39
C SER A 99 -13.69 -5.42 14.60
N SER A 100 -14.31 -6.52 14.21
CA SER A 100 -15.63 -6.91 14.65
C SER A 100 -15.63 -7.00 16.17
N HIS A 101 -16.29 -6.04 16.81
CA HIS A 101 -16.88 -6.17 18.13
C HIS A 101 -18.35 -5.76 18.02
#